data_AF-A0A448HFF0-F1
#
_entry.id   AF-A0A448HFF0-F1
#
_cell.length_a   1.000
_cell.length_b   1.000
_cell.length_c   1.000
_cell.angle_alpha   90.00
_cell.angle_beta   90.00
_cell.angle_gamma   90.00
#
_symmetry.space_group_name_H-M   'P 1'
#
loop_
_entity.id
_entity.type
_entity.pdbx_description
1 polymer ?
#
loop_
_entity_poly.entity_id
_entity_poly.type
_entity_poly.pdbx_seq_one_letter_code
_entity_poly.pdbx_strand_id
1 'polypeptide(L)'
;MEQPGSCGQQADGMPAIEVVAVVDWLENHGAVYVVTGGWAVDALVGHRTRDHGDLDVIVEAGACEALLRWLSGRGYEVVTDWLPIRVELRRGSCGVDVHPMEVGPGGDGVQAGFGTQVFEHRASSRTLGRIGGRQVVVADATTLLNLHEGYEPRAQDLHDIALLRRLADRAR
;
A
#
# COMPACT_ATOMS: atom_id res chain seq x y z
N MET A 1 -17.88 -5.52 -42.53
CA MET A 1 -16.86 -4.70 -41.84
C MET A 1 -17.49 -4.29 -40.53
N GLU A 2 -17.40 -5.17 -39.53
CA GLU A 2 -17.99 -4.98 -38.21
C GLU A 2 -16.85 -4.73 -37.24
N GLN A 3 -16.94 -3.62 -36.50
CA GLN A 3 -15.95 -3.27 -35.48
C GLN A 3 -16.10 -4.20 -34.26
N PRO A 4 -15.01 -4.67 -33.65
CA PRO A 4 -15.10 -5.41 -32.40
C PRO A 4 -15.42 -4.43 -31.26
N GLY A 5 -16.49 -4.74 -30.53
CA GLY A 5 -16.89 -4.02 -29.34
C GLY A 5 -15.78 -4.01 -28.29
N SER A 6 -15.40 -2.80 -27.88
CA SER A 6 -14.70 -2.55 -26.63
C SER A 6 -15.65 -2.88 -25.48
N CYS A 7 -15.42 -4.00 -24.82
CA CYS A 7 -15.93 -4.27 -23.48
C CYS A 7 -14.73 -4.44 -22.56
N GLY A 8 -13.99 -3.36 -22.38
CA GLY A 8 -13.13 -3.23 -21.21
C GLY A 8 -14.04 -3.04 -20.00
N GLN A 9 -14.33 -4.12 -19.29
CA GLN A 9 -14.92 -4.04 -17.96
C GLN A 9 -14.01 -3.10 -17.15
N GLN A 10 -14.51 -1.90 -16.81
CA GLN A 10 -13.84 -1.06 -15.82
C GLN A 10 -13.86 -1.85 -14.53
N ALA A 11 -12.69 -2.30 -14.07
CA ALA A 11 -12.58 -2.82 -12.73
C ALA A 11 -12.90 -1.65 -11.78
N ASP A 12 -13.97 -1.77 -11.00
CA ASP A 12 -14.18 -0.87 -9.86
C ASP A 12 -13.02 -1.12 -8.88
N GLY A 13 -12.25 -0.06 -8.62
CA GLY A 13 -11.10 -0.07 -7.70
C GLY A 13 -9.72 -0.25 -8.34
N MET A 14 -8.71 -0.19 -7.49
CA MET A 14 -7.30 -0.43 -7.79
C MET A 14 -7.12 -1.90 -8.22
N PRO A 15 -6.61 -2.21 -9.42
CA PRO A 15 -6.35 -3.58 -9.85
C PRO A 15 -4.95 -4.05 -9.44
N ALA A 16 -4.78 -5.37 -9.26
CA ALA A 16 -3.50 -5.96 -8.86
C ALA A 16 -2.33 -5.61 -9.81
N ILE A 17 -2.60 -5.49 -11.11
CA ILE A 17 -1.58 -5.12 -12.11
C ILE A 17 -1.02 -3.71 -11.89
N GLU A 18 -1.84 -2.77 -11.41
CA GLU A 18 -1.38 -1.41 -11.09
C GLU A 18 -0.58 -1.42 -9.79
N VAL A 19 -0.97 -2.21 -8.79
CA VAL A 19 -0.18 -2.40 -7.56
C VAL A 19 1.20 -2.95 -7.89
N VAL A 20 1.25 -3.99 -8.73
CA VAL A 20 2.52 -4.58 -9.19
C VAL A 20 3.36 -3.57 -9.93
N ALA A 21 2.77 -2.72 -10.77
CA ALA A 21 3.53 -1.67 -11.46
C ALA A 21 4.18 -0.67 -10.48
N VAL A 22 3.49 -0.28 -9.41
CA VAL A 22 4.06 0.60 -8.36
C VAL A 22 5.20 -0.11 -7.63
N VAL A 23 5.00 -1.38 -7.25
CA VAL A 23 6.03 -2.20 -6.58
C VAL A 23 7.27 -2.38 -7.46
N ASP A 24 7.08 -2.73 -8.73
CA ASP A 24 8.20 -2.90 -9.66
C ASP A 24 8.93 -1.57 -9.87
N TRP A 25 8.23 -0.44 -9.88
CA TRP A 25 8.89 0.87 -9.92
C TRP A 25 9.78 1.07 -8.68
N LEU A 26 9.25 0.82 -7.48
CA LEU A 26 9.99 0.98 -6.22
C LEU A 26 11.26 0.11 -6.21
N GLU A 27 11.13 -1.17 -6.53
CA GLU A 27 12.26 -2.11 -6.53
C GLU A 27 13.30 -1.78 -7.60
N ASN A 28 12.89 -1.35 -8.79
CA ASN A 28 13.82 -0.93 -9.85
C ASN A 28 14.60 0.34 -9.50
N HIS A 29 14.11 1.16 -8.58
CA HIS A 29 14.80 2.35 -8.06
C HIS A 29 15.58 2.05 -6.76
N GLY A 30 15.59 0.80 -6.31
CA GLY A 30 16.24 0.41 -5.06
C GLY A 30 15.59 0.99 -3.81
N ALA A 31 14.32 1.43 -3.92
CA ALA A 31 13.65 2.14 -2.84
C ALA A 31 13.28 1.21 -1.69
N VAL A 32 13.56 1.61 -0.46
CA VAL A 32 13.04 0.92 0.72
C VAL A 32 11.55 1.24 0.86
N TYR A 33 10.71 0.22 0.85
CA TYR A 33 9.26 0.35 0.95
C TYR A 33 8.62 -0.76 1.78
N VAL A 34 7.38 -0.56 2.17
CA VAL A 34 6.48 -1.58 2.70
C VAL A 34 5.04 -1.27 2.30
N VAL A 35 4.35 -2.24 1.72
CA VAL A 35 2.92 -2.13 1.42
C VAL A 35 2.11 -2.44 2.68
N THR A 36 1.08 -1.63 2.93
CA THR A 36 0.14 -1.77 4.05
C THR A 36 -1.30 -1.81 3.53
N GLY A 37 -2.29 -1.54 4.40
CA GLY A 37 -3.69 -1.47 4.01
C GLY A 37 -4.25 -2.80 3.48
N GLY A 38 -5.35 -2.71 2.73
CA GLY A 38 -6.09 -3.88 2.25
C GLY A 38 -5.28 -4.79 1.33
N TRP A 39 -4.43 -4.21 0.48
CA TRP A 39 -3.56 -4.99 -0.41
C TRP A 39 -2.52 -5.80 0.35
N ALA A 40 -1.98 -5.29 1.46
CA ALA A 40 -1.09 -6.07 2.31
C ALA A 40 -1.81 -7.25 2.97
N VAL A 41 -3.05 -7.06 3.43
CA VAL A 41 -3.86 -8.14 4.01
C VAL A 41 -4.06 -9.26 2.99
N ASP A 42 -4.51 -8.93 1.79
CA ASP A 42 -4.73 -9.93 0.73
C ASP A 42 -3.42 -10.57 0.25
N ALA A 43 -2.31 -9.83 0.30
CA ALA A 43 -1.00 -10.38 -0.01
C ALA A 43 -0.56 -11.46 1.00
N LEU A 44 -0.88 -11.28 2.29
CA LEU A 44 -0.62 -12.28 3.34
C LEU A 44 -1.59 -13.46 3.26
N VAL A 45 -2.85 -13.21 2.91
CA VAL A 45 -3.86 -14.26 2.70
C VAL A 45 -3.56 -15.09 1.43
N GLY A 46 -2.88 -14.49 0.45
CA GLY A 46 -2.46 -15.13 -0.79
C GLY A 46 -3.52 -15.14 -1.90
N HIS A 47 -4.66 -14.50 -1.70
CA HIS A 47 -5.70 -14.28 -2.71
C HIS A 47 -6.51 -13.02 -2.38
N ARG A 48 -7.19 -12.47 -3.39
CA ARG A 48 -8.03 -11.28 -3.21
C ARG A 48 -9.29 -11.63 -2.42
N THR A 49 -9.55 -10.97 -1.30
CA THR A 49 -10.69 -11.25 -0.42
C THR A 49 -11.81 -10.21 -0.53
N ARG A 50 -11.50 -9.02 -1.06
CA ARG A 50 -12.46 -7.94 -1.35
C ARG A 50 -11.94 -7.02 -2.45
N ASP A 51 -12.78 -6.08 -2.90
CA ASP A 51 -12.32 -4.99 -3.75
C ASP A 51 -11.49 -3.97 -2.93
N HIS A 52 -10.52 -3.34 -3.62
CA HIS A 52 -9.60 -2.36 -3.05
C HIS A 52 -9.66 -1.09 -3.87
N GLY A 53 -9.85 0.07 -3.24
CA GLY A 53 -9.90 1.36 -3.93
C GLY A 53 -8.53 2.00 -4.12
N ASP A 54 -7.55 1.63 -3.30
CA ASP A 54 -6.25 2.26 -3.20
C ASP A 54 -5.15 1.25 -2.86
N LEU A 55 -3.91 1.69 -3.04
CA LEU A 55 -2.69 1.08 -2.51
C LEU A 55 -2.10 2.00 -1.44
N ASP A 56 -1.99 1.53 -0.21
CA ASP A 56 -1.21 2.17 0.84
C ASP A 56 0.25 1.70 0.79
N VAL A 57 1.18 2.63 0.63
CA VAL A 57 2.61 2.33 0.61
C VAL A 57 3.40 3.31 1.47
N ILE A 58 4.17 2.76 2.40
CA ILE A 58 5.19 3.49 3.12
C ILE A 58 6.49 3.36 2.34
N VAL A 59 7.13 4.48 2.03
CA VAL A 59 8.31 4.53 1.16
C VAL A 59 9.34 5.49 1.73
N GLU A 60 10.62 5.20 1.51
CA GLU A 60 11.68 6.13 1.88
C GLU A 60 11.47 7.52 1.25
N ALA A 61 11.69 8.56 2.05
CA ALA A 61 11.41 9.94 1.66
C ALA A 61 12.19 10.39 0.41
N GLY A 62 13.41 9.89 0.24
CA GLY A 62 14.26 10.17 -0.92
C GLY A 62 13.69 9.69 -2.26
N ALA A 63 12.84 8.67 -2.26
CA ALA A 63 12.19 8.16 -3.47
C ALA A 63 10.83 8.84 -3.75
N CYS A 64 10.26 9.55 -2.77
CA CYS A 64 8.89 10.07 -2.83
C CYS A 64 8.67 10.99 -4.04
N GLU A 65 9.52 11.99 -4.25
CA GLU A 65 9.34 12.96 -5.34
C GLU A 65 9.39 12.28 -6.74
N ALA A 66 10.29 11.31 -6.91
CA ALA A 66 10.39 10.54 -8.14
C ALA A 66 9.18 9.62 -8.36
N LEU A 67 8.67 8.99 -7.29
CA LEU A 67 7.47 8.18 -7.33
C LEU A 67 6.25 9.01 -7.72
N LEU A 68 6.06 10.17 -7.10
CA LEU A 68 4.97 11.09 -7.40
C LEU A 68 5.00 11.54 -8.87
N ARG A 69 6.18 11.93 -9.39
CA ARG A 69 6.34 12.25 -10.82
C ARG A 69 5.98 11.09 -11.73
N TRP A 70 6.42 9.88 -11.38
CA TRP A 70 6.12 8.69 -12.17
C TRP A 70 4.61 8.37 -12.17
N LEU A 71 3.95 8.47 -11.01
CA LEU A 71 2.50 8.34 -10.88
C LEU A 71 1.76 9.41 -11.68
N SER A 72 2.18 10.68 -11.62
CA SER A 72 1.63 11.75 -12.45
C SER A 72 1.74 11.45 -13.94
N GLY A 73 2.88 10.93 -14.39
CA GLY A 73 3.07 10.50 -15.78
C GLY A 73 2.13 9.37 -16.22
N ARG A 74 1.51 8.65 -15.27
CA ARG A 74 0.50 7.60 -15.50
C ARG A 74 -0.94 8.13 -15.37
N GLY A 75 -1.13 9.42 -15.17
CA GLY A 75 -2.42 10.08 -15.05
C GLY A 75 -2.98 10.10 -13.62
N TYR A 76 -2.17 9.87 -12.60
CA TYR A 76 -2.59 10.12 -11.22
C TYR A 76 -2.45 11.59 -10.87
N GLU A 77 -3.45 12.13 -10.20
CA GLU A 77 -3.48 13.52 -9.72
C GLU A 77 -3.45 13.53 -8.20
N VAL A 78 -2.69 14.47 -7.64
CA VAL A 78 -2.65 14.68 -6.19
C VAL A 78 -4.01 15.23 -5.75
N VAL A 79 -4.70 14.51 -4.86
CA VAL A 79 -5.98 14.95 -4.27
C VAL A 79 -5.80 15.49 -2.86
N THR A 80 -4.75 15.07 -2.17
CA THR A 80 -4.38 15.56 -0.83
C THR A 80 -2.88 15.53 -0.69
N ASP A 81 -2.30 16.65 -0.25
CA ASP A 81 -0.88 16.78 0.03
C ASP A 81 -0.69 17.24 1.48
N TRP A 82 -0.20 16.33 2.32
CA TRP A 82 0.16 16.57 3.70
C TRP A 82 1.62 16.20 3.96
N LEU A 83 2.52 16.38 2.98
CA LEU A 83 3.95 16.12 3.19
C LEU A 83 4.47 16.86 4.44
N PRO A 84 5.30 16.20 5.28
CA PRO A 84 5.91 14.87 5.08
C PRO A 84 5.09 13.66 5.55
N ILE A 85 3.81 13.82 5.92
CA ILE A 85 2.97 12.77 6.54
C ILE A 85 2.42 11.78 5.51
N ARG A 86 1.81 12.30 4.45
CA ARG A 86 1.14 11.53 3.39
C ARG A 86 0.90 12.40 2.15
N VAL A 87 0.90 11.78 0.98
CA VAL A 87 0.27 12.30 -0.24
C VAL A 87 -0.70 11.26 -0.78
N GLU A 88 -1.91 11.67 -1.10
CA GLU A 88 -2.90 10.83 -1.77
C GLU A 88 -3.02 11.23 -3.23
N LEU A 89 -2.97 10.23 -4.11
CA LEU A 89 -3.14 10.41 -5.54
C LEU A 89 -4.28 9.55 -6.05
N ARG A 90 -5.05 10.06 -7.03
CA ARG A 90 -6.17 9.35 -7.63
C ARG A 90 -6.09 9.38 -9.15
N ARG A 91 -6.54 8.30 -9.78
CA ARG A 91 -6.78 8.15 -11.22
C ARG A 91 -8.08 7.38 -11.42
N GLY A 92 -9.18 8.10 -11.61
CA GLY A 92 -10.52 7.48 -11.61
C GLY A 92 -10.81 6.81 -10.26
N SER A 93 -11.14 5.52 -10.29
CA SER A 93 -11.39 4.70 -9.10
C SER A 93 -10.12 4.18 -8.41
N CYS A 94 -8.94 4.38 -8.99
CA CYS A 94 -7.66 3.91 -8.44
C CYS A 94 -7.03 4.98 -7.54
N GLY A 95 -6.63 4.63 -6.32
CA GLY A 95 -5.83 5.46 -5.44
C GLY A 95 -4.44 4.91 -5.13
N VAL A 96 -3.52 5.80 -4.79
CA VAL A 96 -2.23 5.47 -4.18
C VAL A 96 -1.99 6.45 -3.05
N ASP A 97 -1.88 5.93 -1.83
CA ASP A 97 -1.60 6.67 -0.62
C ASP A 97 -0.12 6.44 -0.27
N VAL A 98 0.68 7.49 -0.49
CA VAL A 98 2.13 7.46 -0.31
C VAL A 98 2.47 8.06 1.04
N HIS A 99 3.15 7.28 1.88
CA HIS A 99 3.58 7.65 3.22
C HIS A 99 5.11 7.72 3.31
N PRO A 100 5.71 8.91 3.25
CA PRO A 100 7.16 9.05 3.35
C PRO A 100 7.70 8.66 4.73
N MET A 101 8.85 7.99 4.76
CA MET A 101 9.61 7.71 5.98
C MET A 101 11.10 8.03 5.81
N GLU A 102 11.74 8.52 6.85
CA GLU A 102 13.20 8.61 6.92
C GLU A 102 13.75 7.22 7.27
N VAL A 103 14.69 6.70 6.47
CA VAL A 103 15.23 5.34 6.64
C VAL A 103 16.64 5.39 7.23
N GLY A 104 16.83 4.69 8.36
CA GLY A 104 18.12 4.58 9.02
C GLY A 104 19.00 3.44 8.47
N PRO A 105 20.27 3.34 8.93
CA PRO A 105 21.22 2.33 8.46
C PRO A 105 20.79 0.86 8.65
N GLY A 106 19.87 0.59 9.59
CA GLY A 106 19.31 -0.74 9.83
C GLY A 106 18.09 -1.09 8.95
N GLY A 107 17.65 -0.18 8.08
CA GLY A 107 16.44 -0.33 7.28
C GLY A 107 15.15 0.04 8.01
N ASP A 108 15.22 0.34 9.31
CA ASP A 108 14.12 0.89 10.10
C ASP A 108 13.75 2.29 9.58
N GLY A 109 12.45 2.55 9.51
CA GLY A 109 11.89 3.81 9.03
C GLY A 109 11.21 4.61 10.12
N VAL A 110 11.20 5.93 9.96
CA VAL A 110 10.51 6.88 10.83
C VAL A 110 9.61 7.77 9.98
N GLN A 111 8.29 7.64 10.14
CA GLN A 111 7.29 8.44 9.44
C GLN A 111 6.77 9.56 10.33
N ALA A 112 6.60 10.77 9.76
CA ALA A 112 5.95 11.88 10.44
C ALA A 112 4.43 11.67 10.53
N GLY A 113 3.86 11.96 11.69
CA GLY A 113 2.40 12.09 11.91
C GLY A 113 1.98 13.54 12.09
N PHE A 114 0.73 13.75 12.49
CA PHE A 114 0.24 15.11 12.78
C PHE A 114 0.87 15.66 14.06
N GLY A 115 1.24 16.95 14.04
CA GLY A 115 1.86 17.62 15.19
C GLY A 115 3.23 17.03 15.50
N THR A 116 3.40 16.48 16.70
CA THR A 116 4.65 15.84 17.16
C THR A 116 4.61 14.32 17.06
N GLN A 117 3.59 13.74 16.41
CA GLN A 117 3.47 12.30 16.26
C GLN A 117 4.52 11.75 15.31
N VAL A 118 5.00 10.54 15.62
CA VAL A 118 5.98 9.81 14.84
C VAL A 118 5.61 8.33 14.88
N PHE A 119 5.73 7.64 13.74
CA PHE A 119 5.48 6.22 13.61
C PHE A 119 6.76 5.49 13.20
N GLU A 120 7.13 4.46 13.97
CA GLU A 120 8.30 3.61 13.67
C GLU A 120 7.89 2.43 12.79
N HIS A 121 8.65 2.23 11.72
CA HIS A 121 8.47 1.14 10.76
C HIS A 121 9.69 0.22 10.77
N ARG A 122 9.68 -0.76 11.66
CA ARG A 122 10.82 -1.67 11.86
C ARG A 122 11.01 -2.59 10.65
N ALA A 123 12.26 -2.76 10.21
CA ALA A 123 12.62 -3.71 9.17
C ALA A 123 12.24 -5.15 9.57
N SER A 124 12.31 -5.48 10.86
CA SER A 124 11.91 -6.78 11.41
C SER A 124 10.41 -7.06 11.31
N SER A 125 9.59 -6.03 11.09
CA SER A 125 8.13 -6.14 10.94
C SER A 125 7.69 -6.25 9.48
N ARG A 126 8.65 -6.44 8.56
CA ARG A 126 8.37 -6.68 7.14
C ARG A 126 8.41 -8.17 6.85
N THR A 127 7.52 -8.61 5.98
CA THR A 127 7.48 -9.97 5.45
C THR A 127 7.14 -9.95 3.97
N LEU A 128 7.06 -11.13 3.35
CA LEU A 128 6.70 -11.27 1.94
C LEU A 128 5.27 -11.77 1.81
N GLY A 129 4.47 -11.03 1.04
CA GLY A 129 3.16 -11.44 0.55
C GLY A 129 3.18 -11.67 -0.96
N ARG A 130 2.01 -12.00 -1.55
CA ARG A 130 1.87 -12.14 -3.01
C ARG A 130 0.65 -11.41 -3.55
N ILE A 131 0.86 -10.51 -4.51
CA ILE A 131 -0.19 -9.77 -5.22
C ILE A 131 -0.05 -10.06 -6.72
N GLY A 132 -1.12 -10.55 -7.36
CA GLY A 132 -1.09 -10.82 -8.81
C GLY A 132 0.04 -11.77 -9.25
N GLY A 133 0.45 -12.71 -8.39
CA GLY A 133 1.57 -13.61 -8.65
C GLY A 133 2.96 -13.04 -8.29
N ARG A 134 3.09 -11.73 -8.07
CA ARG A 134 4.33 -11.05 -7.69
C ARG A 134 4.56 -11.09 -6.18
N GLN A 135 5.79 -11.40 -5.75
CA GLN A 135 6.17 -11.24 -4.33
C GLN A 135 6.31 -9.75 -4.01
N VAL A 136 5.78 -9.32 -2.86
CA VAL A 136 5.76 -7.91 -2.44
C VAL A 136 6.17 -7.82 -0.97
N VAL A 137 6.95 -6.80 -0.62
CA VAL A 137 7.27 -6.50 0.78
C VAL A 137 6.06 -5.86 1.45
N VAL A 138 5.53 -6.52 2.48
CA VAL A 138 4.34 -6.09 3.23
C VAL A 138 4.63 -6.04 4.72
N ALA A 139 3.86 -5.25 5.46
CA ALA A 139 3.88 -5.31 6.92
C ALA A 139 3.38 -6.68 7.40
N ASP A 140 3.93 -7.18 8.49
CA ASP A 140 3.47 -8.42 9.11
C ASP A 140 2.04 -8.28 9.67
N ALA A 141 1.41 -9.43 9.99
CA ALA A 141 0.02 -9.43 10.45
C ALA A 141 -0.19 -8.67 11.78
N THR A 142 0.83 -8.63 12.65
CA THR A 142 0.75 -7.90 13.94
C THR A 142 0.80 -6.41 13.69
N THR A 143 1.73 -5.95 12.83
CA THR A 143 1.82 -4.55 12.44
C THR A 143 0.56 -4.07 11.73
N LEU A 144 0.00 -4.86 10.81
CA LEU A 144 -1.27 -4.52 10.14
C LEU A 144 -2.45 -4.43 11.13
N LEU A 145 -2.50 -5.29 12.15
CA LEU A 145 -3.51 -5.17 13.22
C LEU A 145 -3.36 -3.86 14.00
N ASN A 146 -2.13 -3.50 14.37
CA ASN A 146 -1.86 -2.27 15.12
C ASN A 146 -2.23 -1.01 14.32
N LEU A 147 -2.14 -1.05 12.98
CA LEU A 147 -2.55 0.07 12.12
C LEU A 147 -4.07 0.29 12.08
N HIS A 148 -4.87 -0.66 12.56
CA HIS A 148 -6.32 -0.47 12.77
C HIS A 148 -6.65 0.12 14.16
N GLU A 149 -5.66 0.37 15.01
CA GLU A 149 -5.88 1.04 16.29
C GLU A 149 -6.04 2.56 16.10
N GLY A 150 -6.94 3.18 16.88
CA GLY A 150 -7.08 4.64 16.93
C GLY A 150 -8.23 5.25 16.15
N TYR A 151 -9.07 4.44 15.48
CA TYR A 151 -10.33 4.88 14.88
C TYR A 151 -11.40 3.80 14.97
N GLU A 152 -12.68 4.18 14.84
CA GLU A 152 -13.79 3.23 14.79
C GLU A 152 -13.72 2.44 13.47
N PRO A 153 -13.57 1.10 13.50
CA PRO A 153 -13.39 0.32 12.29
C PRO A 153 -14.63 0.35 11.38
N ARG A 154 -14.42 0.50 10.08
CA ARG A 154 -15.45 0.33 9.05
C ARG A 154 -15.68 -1.15 8.77
N ALA A 155 -16.69 -1.48 7.98
CA ALA A 155 -16.99 -2.86 7.59
C ALA A 155 -15.80 -3.59 6.92
N GLN A 156 -15.07 -2.90 6.04
CA GLN A 156 -13.86 -3.46 5.42
C GLN A 156 -12.72 -3.68 6.43
N ASP A 157 -12.58 -2.79 7.41
CA ASP A 157 -11.55 -2.91 8.45
C ASP A 157 -11.87 -4.09 9.37
N LEU A 158 -13.15 -4.31 9.72
CA LEU A 158 -13.58 -5.48 10.48
C LEU A 158 -13.30 -6.81 9.74
N HIS A 159 -13.51 -6.83 8.43
CA HIS A 159 -13.16 -7.97 7.58
C HIS A 159 -11.65 -8.24 7.58
N ASP A 160 -10.85 -7.20 7.37
CA ASP A 160 -9.39 -7.27 7.36
C ASP A 160 -8.84 -7.72 8.72
N ILE A 161 -9.33 -7.16 9.83
CA ILE A 161 -8.97 -7.55 11.20
C ILE A 161 -9.26 -9.03 11.45
N ALA A 162 -10.40 -9.55 10.97
CA ALA A 162 -10.74 -10.96 11.15
C ALA A 162 -9.77 -11.90 10.41
N LEU A 163 -9.30 -11.51 9.23
CA LEU A 163 -8.28 -12.25 8.47
C LEU A 163 -6.92 -12.19 9.18
N LEU A 164 -6.51 -10.99 9.60
CA LEU A 164 -5.23 -10.77 10.26
C LEU A 164 -5.11 -11.54 11.58
N ARG A 165 -6.17 -11.60 12.39
CA ARG A 165 -6.20 -12.42 13.62
C ARG A 165 -5.93 -13.90 13.33
N ARG A 166 -6.57 -14.45 12.30
CA ARG A 166 -6.35 -15.85 11.87
C ARG A 166 -4.93 -16.10 11.38
N LEU A 167 -4.31 -15.11 10.72
CA LEU A 167 -2.92 -15.19 10.28
C LEU A 167 -1.95 -15.15 11.47
N ALA A 168 -2.18 -14.25 12.42
CA ALA A 168 -1.37 -14.11 13.62
C ALA A 168 -1.43 -15.37 14.52
N ASP A 169 -2.59 -16.02 14.62
CA ASP A 169 -2.74 -17.27 15.38
C ASP A 169 -1.98 -18.44 14.76
N ARG A 170 -1.81 -18.47 13.43
CA ARG A 170 -1.07 -19.52 12.71
C ARG A 170 0.45 -19.35 12.74
N ALA A 171 0.92 -18.16 13.07
CA ALA A 171 2.34 -17.84 13.17
C ALA A 171 2.92 -18.17 14.57
N ARG A 172 2.07 -18.56 15.53
CA ARG A 172 2.44 -19.05 16.86
C ARG A 172 2.60 -20.57 16.87
#